data_AF-A0A818MIU2-F1
#
_entry.id   AF-A0A818MIU2-F1
#
_cell.length_a   1.000
_cell.length_b   1.000
_cell.length_c   1.000
_cell.angle_alpha   90.00
_cell.angle_beta   90.00
_cell.angle_gamma   90.00
#
_symmetry.space_group_name_H-M   'P 1'
#
loop_
_entity.id
_entity.type
_entity.pdbx_description
1 polymer ?
#
loop_
_entity_poly.entity_id
_entity_poly.type
_entity_poly.pdbx_seq_one_letter_code
_entity_poly.pdbx_strand_id
1 'polypeptide(L)'
;MFSRTLLVVACFDRFALCSNNQRFRSLNNPKVALRIIIGLLIAWPCINIYIPLVTMFTVNGCLMTDLSAVIWGIYTVIVPGILTPLSMSIFSLLAIRNRRHLQERLNGTRNNANKRDYTLMIMLLGEVLVYVTWTSLFPATTLYKAVTTNVVKSVQRQQIENFIIFLGSTFLPFLVPSSTFYIFIIASRSYRKEYAIIKNNIVDALYRHIIHTKINRSGTTVPVLTQHHNAMSLAFFYSECIQFLAGLFEFRSGNNFHALTFFSYAGYRFRLGFLHATIRIDATASNSFFTYQT
;
A
#
# COMPACT_ATOMS: atom_id res chain seq x y z
N MET A 1 -1.64 8.69 1.74
CA MET A 1 -1.05 9.15 3.02
C MET A 1 -1.42 8.25 4.19
N PHE A 2 -2.67 7.76 4.25
CA PHE A 2 -3.11 6.78 5.26
C PHE A 2 -2.16 5.57 5.43
N SER A 3 -1.90 4.82 4.37
CA SER A 3 -1.00 3.63 4.39
C SER A 3 0.39 3.93 4.96
N ARG A 4 0.99 5.04 4.50
CA ARG A 4 2.32 5.50 4.95
C ARG A 4 2.34 5.83 6.44
N THR A 5 1.25 6.41 6.95
CA THR A 5 1.13 6.73 8.38
C THR A 5 0.98 5.46 9.21
N LEU A 6 0.26 4.46 8.72
CA LEU A 6 0.18 3.15 9.37
C LEU A 6 1.55 2.48 9.46
N LEU A 7 2.40 2.63 8.45
CA LEU A 7 3.77 2.12 8.46
C LEU A 7 4.62 2.85 9.52
N VAL A 8 4.51 4.18 9.65
CA VAL A 8 5.14 4.93 10.77
C VAL A 8 4.66 4.40 12.12
N VAL A 9 3.35 4.18 12.27
CA VAL A 9 2.77 3.63 13.50
C VAL A 9 3.26 2.20 13.75
N ALA A 10 3.44 1.37 12.72
CA ALA A 10 4.02 0.03 12.86
C ALA A 10 5.50 0.09 13.30
N CYS A 11 6.27 1.06 12.81
CA CYS A 11 7.64 1.31 13.28
C CYS A 11 7.62 1.70 14.76
N PHE A 12 6.71 2.59 15.14
CA PHE A 12 6.54 3.04 16.52
C PHE A 12 6.09 1.90 17.45
N ASP A 13 5.15 1.06 17.02
CA ASP A 13 4.70 -0.12 17.75
C ASP A 13 5.86 -1.08 18.05
N ARG A 14 6.74 -1.31 17.06
CA ARG A 14 7.93 -2.14 17.23
C ARG A 14 8.97 -1.51 18.16
N PHE A 15 9.16 -0.21 18.07
CA PHE A 15 9.95 0.54 19.04
C PHE A 15 9.38 0.41 20.47
N ALA A 16 8.07 0.60 20.64
CA ALA A 16 7.36 0.53 21.91
C ALA A 16 7.48 -0.86 22.54
N LEU A 17 7.35 -1.92 21.75
CA LEU A 17 7.54 -3.31 22.19
C LEU A 17 8.94 -3.56 22.76
N CYS A 18 9.97 -3.00 22.11
CA CYS A 18 11.36 -3.20 22.48
C CYS A 18 11.84 -2.23 23.57
N SER A 19 11.06 -1.20 23.91
CA SER A 19 11.44 -0.19 24.90
C SER A 19 11.55 -0.76 26.32
N ASN A 20 12.54 -0.30 27.08
CA ASN A 20 12.70 -0.67 28.49
C ASN A 20 11.65 -0.03 29.40
N ASN A 21 11.04 1.08 28.96
CA ASN A 21 10.07 1.81 29.75
C ASN A 21 8.68 1.17 29.64
N GLN A 22 8.11 0.81 30.80
CA GLN A 22 6.79 0.18 30.88
C GLN A 22 5.67 1.05 30.28
N ARG A 23 5.77 2.38 30.36
CA ARG A 23 4.79 3.30 29.74
C ARG A 23 4.73 3.12 28.24
N PHE A 24 5.89 3.12 27.56
CA PHE A 24 5.94 2.88 26.12
C PHE A 24 5.48 1.47 25.76
N ARG A 25 5.89 0.44 26.51
CA ARG A 25 5.42 -0.94 26.27
C ARG A 25 3.91 -1.09 26.39
N SER A 26 3.27 -0.33 27.27
CA SER A 26 1.81 -0.37 27.45
C SER A 26 1.04 0.12 26.22
N LEU A 27 1.68 0.89 25.33
CA LEU A 27 1.09 1.37 24.08
C LEU A 27 0.96 0.26 23.03
N ASN A 28 1.76 -0.82 23.10
CA ASN A 28 1.62 -2.00 22.24
C ASN A 28 0.47 -2.92 22.71
N ASN A 29 -0.66 -2.33 23.06
CA ASN A 29 -1.88 -3.06 23.36
C ASN A 29 -2.74 -3.10 22.09
N PRO A 30 -3.28 -4.25 21.68
CA PRO A 30 -4.19 -4.33 20.53
C PRO A 30 -5.32 -3.30 20.60
N LYS A 31 -5.91 -3.09 21.78
CA LYS A 31 -6.99 -2.10 21.96
C LYS A 31 -6.55 -0.68 21.63
N VAL A 32 -5.31 -0.32 21.95
CA VAL A 32 -4.73 1.00 21.64
C VAL A 32 -4.42 1.09 20.14
N ALA A 33 -3.81 0.06 19.56
CA ALA A 33 -3.54 0.00 18.13
C ALA A 33 -4.82 0.17 17.29
N LEU A 34 -5.92 -0.49 17.68
CA LEU A 34 -7.22 -0.33 16.99
C LEU A 34 -7.76 1.09 17.08
N ARG A 35 -7.70 1.72 18.26
CA ARG A 35 -8.14 3.10 18.44
C ARG A 35 -7.33 4.06 17.55
N ILE A 36 -6.02 3.84 17.43
CA ILE A 36 -5.15 4.62 16.53
C ILE A 36 -5.55 4.39 15.08
N ILE A 37 -5.78 3.16 14.64
CA ILE A 37 -6.19 2.84 13.27
C ILE A 37 -7.53 3.51 12.93
N ILE A 38 -8.53 3.39 13.80
CA ILE A 38 -9.85 4.03 13.62
C ILE A 38 -9.70 5.56 13.59
N GLY A 39 -8.92 6.13 14.50
CA GLY A 39 -8.64 7.56 14.52
C GLY A 39 -8.00 8.05 13.22
N LEU A 40 -7.00 7.31 12.72
CA LEU A 40 -6.36 7.61 11.42
C LEU A 40 -7.32 7.45 10.24
N LEU A 41 -8.21 6.46 10.30
CA LEU A 41 -9.19 6.20 9.24
C LEU A 41 -10.19 7.35 9.12
N ILE A 42 -10.55 8.02 10.22
CA ILE A 42 -11.43 9.18 10.24
C ILE A 42 -10.66 10.47 9.93
N ALA A 43 -9.51 10.67 10.57
CA ALA A 43 -8.74 11.91 10.45
C ALA A 43 -8.23 12.16 9.03
N TRP A 44 -7.76 11.12 8.32
CA TRP A 44 -7.20 11.30 6.98
C TRP A 44 -8.22 11.79 5.94
N PRO A 45 -9.42 11.21 5.80
CA PRO A 45 -10.48 11.76 4.96
C PRO A 45 -10.83 13.20 5.32
N CYS A 46 -10.95 13.53 6.61
CA CYS A 46 -11.21 14.91 7.05
C CYS A 46 -10.11 15.87 6.61
N ILE A 47 -8.83 15.48 6.73
CA ILE A 47 -7.71 16.29 6.24
C ILE A 47 -7.72 16.41 4.71
N ASN A 48 -8.15 15.39 3.96
CA ASN A 48 -8.14 15.44 2.50
C ASN A 48 -9.38 16.13 1.90
N ILE A 49 -10.38 16.50 2.71
CA ILE A 49 -11.62 17.11 2.21
C ILE A 49 -11.36 18.47 1.53
N TYR A 50 -10.29 19.18 1.91
CA TYR A 50 -9.96 20.45 1.27
C TYR A 50 -9.47 20.29 -0.17
N ILE A 51 -8.90 19.13 -0.54
CA ILE A 51 -8.34 18.90 -1.88
C ILE A 51 -9.40 19.08 -2.97
N PRO A 52 -10.54 18.35 -2.94
CA PRO A 52 -11.58 18.52 -3.96
C PRO A 52 -12.21 19.92 -3.97
N LEU A 53 -12.20 20.63 -2.83
CA LEU A 53 -12.73 21.99 -2.74
C LEU A 53 -11.85 23.03 -3.45
N VAL A 54 -10.54 22.76 -3.57
CA VAL A 54 -9.56 23.69 -4.15
C VAL A 54 -9.19 23.32 -5.58
N THR A 55 -9.44 22.07 -6.00
CA THR A 55 -9.24 21.66 -7.40
C THR A 55 -10.35 22.22 -8.29
N MET A 56 -9.98 23.03 -9.28
CA MET A 56 -10.92 23.45 -10.32
C MET A 56 -10.99 22.38 -11.42
N PHE A 57 -12.20 22.02 -11.81
CA PHE A 57 -12.43 21.14 -12.95
C PHE A 57 -12.43 22.00 -14.22
N THR A 58 -11.44 21.80 -15.08
CA THR A 58 -11.41 22.40 -16.42
C THR A 58 -11.79 21.35 -17.46
N VAL A 59 -12.29 21.80 -18.62
CA VAL A 59 -12.73 20.92 -19.72
C VAL A 59 -11.63 19.95 -20.18
N ASN A 60 -10.36 20.32 -20.00
CA ASN A 60 -9.20 19.52 -20.40
C ASN A 60 -8.44 18.87 -19.22
N GLY A 61 -9.02 18.85 -18.03
CA GLY A 61 -8.47 18.11 -16.89
C GLY A 61 -8.63 18.78 -15.53
N CYS A 62 -8.06 18.13 -14.51
CA CYS A 62 -8.00 18.64 -13.15
C CYS A 62 -6.71 19.44 -12.97
N LEU A 63 -6.81 20.76 -12.83
CA LEU A 63 -5.68 21.64 -12.55
C LEU A 63 -5.90 22.30 -11.18
N MET A 64 -4.88 22.23 -10.33
CA MET A 64 -4.82 23.08 -9.14
C MET A 64 -4.38 24.48 -9.57
N THR A 65 -4.93 25.50 -8.92
CA THR A 65 -4.48 26.90 -9.09
C THR A 65 -3.00 27.04 -8.71
N ASP A 66 -2.30 28.00 -9.32
CA ASP A 66 -0.85 28.16 -9.20
C ASP A 66 -0.35 28.19 -7.73
N LEU A 67 -0.99 28.99 -6.88
CA LEU A 67 -0.60 29.10 -5.47
C LEU A 67 -0.87 27.79 -4.70
N SER A 68 -2.03 27.18 -4.89
CA SER A 68 -2.40 25.94 -4.21
C SER A 68 -1.54 24.75 -4.66
N ALA A 69 -1.10 24.74 -5.92
CA ALA A 69 -0.18 23.75 -6.45
C ALA A 69 1.20 23.84 -5.76
N VAL A 70 1.72 25.06 -5.54
CA VAL A 70 2.99 25.28 -4.83
C VAL A 70 2.88 24.87 -3.36
N ILE A 71 1.80 25.27 -2.67
CA ILE A 71 1.55 24.89 -1.28
C ILE A 71 1.47 23.36 -1.16
N TRP A 72 0.75 22.70 -2.07
CA TRP A 72 0.69 21.25 -2.12
C TRP A 72 2.05 20.61 -2.41
N GLY A 73 2.83 21.17 -3.34
CA GLY A 73 4.20 20.75 -3.62
C GLY A 73 5.08 20.77 -2.37
N ILE A 74 5.09 21.89 -1.64
CA ILE A 74 5.83 22.04 -0.38
C ILE A 74 5.35 21.03 0.67
N TYR A 75 4.03 20.89 0.84
CA TYR A 75 3.45 19.90 1.76
C TYR A 75 3.92 18.47 1.42
N THR A 76 3.92 18.10 0.13
CA THR A 76 4.38 16.77 -0.30
C THR A 76 5.89 16.56 -0.11
N VAL A 77 6.71 17.60 -0.18
CA VAL A 77 8.14 17.48 0.17
C VAL A 77 8.33 17.28 1.67
N ILE A 78 7.69 18.12 2.48
CA ILE A 78 7.90 18.10 3.93
C ILE A 78 7.33 16.81 4.55
N VAL A 79 6.06 16.51 4.30
CA VAL A 79 5.34 15.48 5.07
C VAL A 79 5.68 14.06 4.58
N PRO A 80 5.37 13.67 3.33
CA PRO A 80 5.71 12.33 2.85
C PRO A 80 7.17 12.19 2.40
N GLY A 81 7.84 13.28 1.99
CA GLY A 81 9.22 13.25 1.49
C GLY A 81 10.29 13.28 2.58
N ILE A 82 10.07 13.98 3.69
CA ILE A 82 11.07 14.15 4.76
C ILE A 82 10.59 13.56 6.08
N LEU A 83 9.46 14.05 6.61
CA LEU A 83 8.99 13.69 7.95
C LEU A 83 8.66 12.20 8.09
N THR A 84 8.00 11.64 7.08
CA THR A 84 7.61 10.22 7.04
C THR A 84 8.85 9.29 7.03
N PRO A 85 9.79 9.39 6.07
CA PRO A 85 10.96 8.52 6.08
C PRO A 85 11.90 8.76 7.27
N LEU A 86 12.03 10.00 7.76
CA LEU A 86 12.81 10.28 8.96
C LEU A 86 12.21 9.60 10.20
N SER A 87 10.89 9.74 10.42
CA SER A 87 10.22 9.09 11.55
C SER A 87 10.33 7.55 11.47
N MET A 88 10.11 6.96 10.29
CA MET A 88 10.31 5.53 10.07
C MET A 88 11.74 5.08 10.39
N SER A 89 12.73 5.83 9.91
CA SER A 89 14.15 5.51 10.12
C SER A 89 14.53 5.63 11.59
N ILE A 90 14.13 6.71 12.27
CA ILE A 90 14.40 6.93 13.69
C ILE A 90 13.79 5.79 14.52
N PHE A 91 12.49 5.48 14.35
CA PHE A 91 11.85 4.42 15.13
C PHE A 91 12.43 3.04 14.83
N SER A 92 12.79 2.76 13.57
CA SER A 92 13.42 1.50 13.19
C SER A 92 14.81 1.34 13.84
N LEU A 93 15.64 2.39 13.83
CA LEU A 93 16.95 2.39 14.46
C LEU A 93 16.85 2.26 15.98
N LEU A 94 15.92 2.99 16.60
CA LEU A 94 15.66 2.88 18.04
C LEU A 94 15.16 1.49 18.43
N ALA A 95 14.29 0.87 17.62
CA ALA A 95 13.82 -0.50 17.83
C ALA A 95 14.99 -1.50 17.78
N ILE A 96 15.88 -1.37 16.78
CA ILE A 96 17.07 -2.22 16.66
C ILE A 96 18.00 -2.05 17.87
N ARG A 97 18.28 -0.81 18.27
CA ARG A 97 19.15 -0.51 19.42
C ARG A 97 18.58 -1.09 20.72
N ASN A 98 17.31 -0.81 21.02
CA ASN A 98 16.67 -1.29 22.24
C ASN A 98 16.61 -2.81 22.29
N ARG A 99 16.41 -3.44 21.14
CA ARG A 99 16.39 -4.90 21.03
C ARG A 99 17.77 -5.52 21.28
N ARG A 100 18.86 -4.94 20.78
CA ARG A 100 20.22 -5.43 21.08
C ARG A 100 20.47 -5.47 22.60
N HIS A 101 20.11 -4.39 23.30
CA HIS A 101 20.20 -4.36 24.77
C HIS A 101 19.29 -5.37 25.46
N LEU A 102 18.09 -5.61 24.93
CA LEU A 102 17.19 -6.64 25.47
C LEU A 102 17.76 -8.06 25.28
N GLN A 103 18.44 -8.32 24.16
CA GLN A 103 19.08 -9.61 23.90
C GLN A 103 20.22 -9.89 24.87
N GLU A 104 21.09 -8.89 25.11
CA GLU A 104 22.19 -8.98 26.08
C GLU A 104 21.69 -9.38 27.48
N ARG A 105 20.53 -8.87 27.90
CA ARG A 105 19.90 -9.20 29.20
C ARG A 105 19.26 -10.58 29.26
N LEU A 106 18.84 -11.14 28.13
CA LEU A 106 18.00 -12.35 28.06
C LEU A 106 18.73 -13.58 27.51
N ASN A 107 20.07 -13.55 27.43
CA ASN A 107 20.93 -14.58 26.84
C ASN A 107 20.74 -16.03 27.36
N GLY A 108 19.90 -16.27 28.39
CA GLY A 108 19.68 -17.60 28.97
C GLY A 108 18.43 -18.37 28.55
N THR A 109 17.33 -17.77 28.08
CA THR A 109 16.01 -18.49 28.18
C THR A 109 15.00 -18.29 27.04
N ARG A 110 15.29 -17.55 25.95
CA ARG A 110 14.21 -17.15 25.00
C ARG A 110 14.58 -17.22 23.51
N ASN A 111 14.93 -18.41 23.01
CA ASN A 111 15.40 -18.60 21.63
C ASN A 111 14.32 -18.48 20.53
N ASN A 112 13.08 -18.92 20.77
CA ASN A 112 12.06 -18.98 19.70
C ASN A 112 11.28 -17.67 19.50
N ALA A 113 10.86 -16.99 20.57
CA ALA A 113 10.16 -15.71 20.45
C ALA A 113 11.05 -14.62 19.81
N ASN A 114 12.34 -14.63 20.12
CA ASN A 114 13.32 -13.70 19.56
C ASN A 114 13.48 -13.82 18.03
N LYS A 115 13.44 -15.05 17.47
CA LYS A 115 13.55 -15.25 16.02
C LYS A 115 12.38 -14.66 15.24
N ARG A 116 11.17 -14.75 15.80
CA ARG A 116 9.96 -14.16 15.19
C ARG A 116 10.07 -12.63 15.16
N ASP A 117 10.35 -12.00 16.28
CA ASP A 117 10.47 -10.53 16.35
C ASP A 117 11.65 -9.98 15.53
N TYR A 118 12.69 -10.78 15.29
CA TYR A 118 13.78 -10.45 14.34
C TYR A 118 13.28 -10.38 12.92
N THR A 119 12.57 -11.42 12.51
CA THR A 119 12.01 -11.53 11.16
C THR A 119 11.07 -10.35 10.88
N LEU A 120 10.23 -9.98 11.85
CA LEU A 120 9.29 -8.86 11.73
C LEU A 120 10.00 -7.51 11.63
N MET A 121 11.10 -7.29 12.36
CA MET A 121 11.91 -6.07 12.20
C MET A 121 12.60 -6.01 10.84
N ILE A 122 13.12 -7.12 10.33
CA ILE A 122 13.73 -7.16 8.98
C ILE A 122 12.69 -6.81 7.91
N MET A 123 11.48 -7.37 8.01
CA MET A 123 10.40 -7.05 7.08
C MET A 123 10.12 -5.55 7.04
N LEU A 124 9.93 -4.93 8.21
CA LEU A 124 9.65 -3.51 8.33
C LEU A 124 10.82 -2.66 7.82
N LEU A 125 12.06 -3.03 8.14
CA LEU A 125 13.23 -2.33 7.62
C LEU A 125 13.30 -2.40 6.09
N GLY A 126 13.04 -3.57 5.50
CA GLY A 126 12.97 -3.74 4.06
C GLY A 126 11.88 -2.88 3.42
N GLU A 127 10.71 -2.79 4.07
CA GLU A 127 9.61 -1.94 3.64
C GLU A 127 9.97 -0.45 3.66
N VAL A 128 10.63 0.01 4.73
CA VAL A 128 11.12 1.39 4.86
C VAL A 128 12.15 1.71 3.78
N LEU A 129 13.10 0.81 3.52
CA LEU A 129 14.12 1.00 2.49
C LEU A 129 13.49 1.14 1.10
N VAL A 130 12.58 0.23 0.72
CA VAL A 130 11.92 0.32 -0.59
C VAL A 130 11.00 1.53 -0.68
N TYR A 131 10.33 1.90 0.42
CA TYR A 131 9.55 3.13 0.47
C TYR A 131 10.42 4.35 0.16
N VAL A 132 11.54 4.52 0.86
CA VAL A 132 12.45 5.66 0.67
C VAL A 132 12.97 5.71 -0.76
N THR A 133 13.43 4.58 -1.29
CA THR A 133 14.00 4.55 -2.65
C THR A 133 12.94 4.89 -3.70
N TRP A 134 11.76 4.25 -3.67
CA TRP A 134 10.77 4.38 -4.74
C TRP A 134 9.90 5.64 -4.62
N THR A 135 9.77 6.22 -3.43
CA THR A 135 8.91 7.41 -3.25
C THR A 135 9.67 8.73 -3.24
N SER A 136 11.01 8.72 -3.15
CA SER A 136 11.84 9.94 -3.16
C SER A 136 11.61 10.83 -4.38
N LEU A 137 11.36 10.23 -5.55
CA LEU A 137 11.16 10.97 -6.79
C LEU A 137 9.83 11.75 -6.81
N PHE A 138 8.80 11.25 -6.14
CA PHE A 138 7.45 11.83 -6.20
C PHE A 138 7.35 13.27 -5.67
N PRO A 139 7.84 13.59 -4.45
CA PRO A 139 7.81 14.96 -3.96
C PRO A 139 8.66 15.91 -4.81
N ALA A 140 9.81 15.44 -5.30
CA ALA A 140 10.70 16.24 -6.13
C ALA A 140 10.02 16.64 -7.45
N THR A 141 9.37 15.70 -8.14
CA THR A 141 8.66 15.98 -9.39
C THR A 141 7.42 16.85 -9.17
N THR A 142 6.70 16.65 -8.06
CA THR A 142 5.53 17.46 -7.70
C THR A 142 5.91 18.91 -7.45
N LEU A 143 6.96 19.14 -6.66
CA LEU A 143 7.45 20.49 -6.39
C LEU A 143 8.01 21.15 -7.66
N TYR A 144 8.81 20.43 -8.44
CA TYR A 144 9.33 20.94 -9.70
C TYR A 144 8.22 21.36 -10.67
N LYS A 145 7.17 20.55 -10.82
CA LYS A 145 6.01 20.89 -11.64
C LYS A 145 5.33 22.16 -11.14
N ALA A 146 5.10 22.27 -9.83
CA ALA A 146 4.42 23.42 -9.24
C ALA A 146 5.20 24.73 -9.42
N VAL A 147 6.54 24.70 -9.30
CA VAL A 147 7.39 25.88 -9.45
C VAL A 147 7.57 26.28 -10.92
N THR A 148 7.50 25.33 -11.85
CA THR A 148 7.77 25.57 -13.28
C THR A 148 6.51 25.67 -14.14
N THR A 149 5.32 25.78 -13.54
CA THR A 149 4.03 25.86 -14.25
C THR A 149 3.99 26.99 -15.28
N ASN A 150 4.53 28.17 -14.92
CA ASN A 150 4.47 29.38 -15.74
C ASN A 150 5.70 29.60 -16.65
N VAL A 151 6.60 28.62 -16.71
CA VAL A 151 7.81 28.71 -17.54
C VAL A 151 7.53 28.11 -18.91
N VAL A 152 7.78 28.87 -19.98
CA VAL A 152 7.68 28.38 -21.37
C VAL A 152 8.75 27.31 -21.59
N LYS A 153 8.33 26.12 -22.06
CA LYS A 153 9.20 24.94 -22.24
C LYS A 153 9.24 24.52 -23.70
N SER A 154 10.43 24.15 -24.19
CA SER A 154 10.58 23.49 -25.49
C SER A 154 9.86 22.14 -25.51
N VAL A 155 9.42 21.67 -26.69
CA VAL A 155 8.76 20.37 -26.89
C VAL A 155 9.58 19.20 -26.32
N GLN A 156 10.90 19.18 -26.57
CA GLN A 156 11.79 18.14 -26.06
C GLN A 156 11.84 18.10 -24.53
N ARG A 157 12.02 19.27 -23.89
CA ARG A 157 11.98 19.39 -22.42
C ARG A 157 10.65 18.92 -21.83
N GLN A 158 9.54 19.21 -22.49
CA GLN A 158 8.22 18.77 -22.05
C GLN A 158 8.06 17.24 -22.13
N GLN A 159 8.60 16.59 -23.16
CA GLN A 159 8.60 15.13 -23.26
C GLN A 159 9.40 14.47 -22.13
N ILE A 160 10.61 14.97 -21.85
CA ILE A 160 11.45 14.49 -20.75
C ILE A 160 10.74 14.68 -19.41
N GLU A 161 10.16 15.86 -19.18
CA GLU A 161 9.41 16.17 -17.96
C GLU A 161 8.21 15.24 -17.79
N ASN A 162 7.43 15.01 -18.84
CA ASN A 162 6.30 14.08 -18.80
C ASN A 162 6.75 12.65 -18.47
N PHE A 163 7.88 12.20 -19.03
CA PHE A 163 8.46 10.89 -18.72
C PHE A 163 8.89 10.79 -17.24
N ILE A 164 9.59 11.80 -16.72
CA ILE A 164 10.02 11.84 -15.31
C ILE A 164 8.80 11.90 -14.37
N ILE A 165 7.78 12.70 -14.71
CA ILE A 165 6.53 12.77 -13.95
C ILE A 165 5.82 11.40 -13.97
N PHE A 166 5.76 10.73 -15.11
CA PHE A 166 5.21 9.38 -15.21
C PHE A 166 5.96 8.40 -14.29
N LEU A 167 7.30 8.42 -14.31
CA LEU A 167 8.12 7.60 -13.43
C LEU A 167 7.87 7.88 -11.95
N GLY A 168 7.92 9.15 -11.56
CA GLY A 168 7.82 9.58 -10.15
C GLY A 168 6.41 9.50 -9.58
N SER A 169 5.37 9.80 -10.37
CA SER A 169 4.00 9.94 -9.89
C SER A 169 3.13 8.71 -10.11
N THR A 170 3.48 7.86 -11.08
CA THR A 170 2.67 6.70 -11.44
C THR A 170 3.45 5.41 -11.26
N PHE A 171 4.58 5.26 -11.96
CA PHE A 171 5.27 3.97 -12.06
C PHE A 171 5.92 3.53 -10.73
N LEU A 172 6.83 4.32 -10.16
CA LEU A 172 7.56 3.93 -8.94
C LEU A 172 6.65 3.78 -7.72
N PRO A 173 5.66 4.68 -7.46
CA PRO A 173 4.73 4.49 -6.34
C PRO A 173 3.91 3.21 -6.44
N PHE A 174 3.64 2.71 -7.65
CA PHE A 174 2.93 1.45 -7.88
C PHE A 174 3.79 0.21 -7.57
N LEU A 175 5.11 0.34 -7.67
CA LEU A 175 6.04 -0.72 -7.30
C LEU A 175 6.16 -0.89 -5.79
N VAL A 176 5.91 0.13 -4.97
CA VAL A 176 6.00 0.05 -3.50
C VAL A 176 5.15 -1.08 -2.90
N PRO A 177 3.82 -1.15 -3.10
CA PRO A 177 3.02 -2.24 -2.56
C PRO A 177 3.38 -3.60 -3.19
N SER A 178 3.80 -3.62 -4.44
CA SER A 178 4.22 -4.85 -5.14
C SER A 178 5.52 -5.40 -4.55
N SER A 179 6.46 -4.53 -4.19
CA SER A 179 7.75 -4.89 -3.59
C SER A 179 7.60 -5.53 -2.21
N THR A 180 6.57 -5.16 -1.45
CA THR A 180 6.36 -5.67 -0.10
C THR A 180 6.13 -7.18 -0.12
N PHE A 181 5.33 -7.66 -1.07
CA PHE A 181 5.11 -9.09 -1.22
C PHE A 181 6.45 -9.85 -1.35
N TYR A 182 7.35 -9.34 -2.19
CA TYR A 182 8.68 -9.92 -2.36
C TYR A 182 9.54 -9.79 -1.10
N ILE A 183 9.50 -8.65 -0.40
CA ILE A 183 10.17 -8.48 0.90
C ILE A 183 9.70 -9.54 1.90
N PHE A 184 8.39 -9.78 2.01
CA PHE A 184 7.84 -10.74 2.96
C PHE A 184 8.18 -12.18 2.61
N ILE A 185 8.15 -12.54 1.31
CA ILE A 185 8.62 -13.84 0.83
C ILE A 185 10.10 -14.04 1.16
N ILE A 186 10.95 -13.04 0.92
CA ILE A 186 12.40 -13.18 1.14
C ILE A 186 12.72 -13.21 2.65
N ALA A 187 12.10 -12.32 3.44
CA ALA A 187 12.39 -12.15 4.85
C ALA A 187 11.84 -13.29 5.74
N SER A 188 10.62 -13.76 5.50
CA SER A 188 9.98 -14.75 6.38
C SER A 188 10.09 -16.17 5.88
N ARG A 189 10.50 -17.09 6.76
CA ARG A 189 10.24 -18.52 6.56
C ARG A 189 8.77 -18.89 6.80
N SER A 190 8.12 -18.24 7.77
CA SER A 190 6.71 -18.52 8.11
C SER A 190 5.79 -18.15 6.94
N TYR A 191 5.98 -16.95 6.39
CA TYR A 191 5.22 -16.49 5.23
C TYR A 191 5.37 -17.41 4.02
N ARG A 192 6.59 -17.91 3.73
CA ARG A 192 6.81 -18.87 2.64
C ARG A 192 6.05 -20.18 2.82
N LYS A 193 5.94 -20.69 4.05
CA LYS A 193 5.19 -21.91 4.34
C LYS A 193 3.69 -21.71 4.11
N GLU A 194 3.12 -20.65 4.66
CA GLU A 194 1.72 -20.29 4.45
C GLU A 194 1.41 -20.07 2.98
N TYR A 195 2.28 -19.34 2.27
CA TYR A 195 2.14 -19.13 0.83
C TYR A 195 2.17 -20.43 0.03
N ALA A 196 3.06 -21.37 0.37
CA ALA A 196 3.12 -22.68 -0.30
C ALA A 196 1.84 -23.49 -0.08
N ILE A 197 1.29 -23.47 1.14
CA ILE A 197 0.02 -24.15 1.46
C ILE A 197 -1.12 -23.54 0.64
N ILE A 198 -1.24 -22.21 0.64
CA ILE A 198 -2.27 -21.50 -0.13
C ILE A 198 -2.13 -21.77 -1.62
N LYS A 199 -0.90 -21.72 -2.16
CA LYS A 199 -0.62 -22.01 -3.56
C LYS A 199 -1.11 -23.40 -3.95
N ASN A 200 -0.78 -24.42 -3.16
CA ASN A 200 -1.20 -25.79 -3.43
C ASN A 200 -2.72 -25.93 -3.38
N ASN A 201 -3.38 -25.35 -2.36
CA ASN A 201 -4.84 -25.37 -2.24
C ASN A 201 -5.56 -24.71 -3.43
N ILE A 202 -5.03 -23.59 -3.92
CA ILE A 202 -5.59 -22.88 -5.08
C ILE A 202 -5.40 -23.69 -6.36
N VAL A 203 -4.21 -24.26 -6.57
CA VAL A 203 -3.94 -25.12 -7.74
C VAL A 203 -4.89 -26.32 -7.74
N ASP A 204 -5.10 -26.96 -6.60
CA ASP A 204 -6.03 -28.08 -6.46
C ASP A 204 -7.49 -27.65 -6.73
N ALA A 205 -7.90 -26.48 -6.23
CA ALA A 205 -9.24 -25.94 -6.47
C ALA A 205 -9.46 -25.59 -7.96
N LEU A 206 -8.48 -24.96 -8.61
CA LEU A 206 -8.53 -24.66 -10.05
C LEU A 206 -8.56 -25.93 -10.88
N TYR A 207 -7.75 -26.93 -10.53
CA TYR A 207 -7.73 -28.22 -11.20
C TYR A 207 -9.09 -28.92 -11.12
N ARG A 208 -9.71 -28.94 -9.92
CA ARG A 208 -11.08 -29.44 -9.74
C ARG A 208 -12.10 -28.67 -10.59
N HIS A 209 -12.01 -27.35 -10.64
CA HIS A 209 -12.94 -26.54 -11.43
C HIS A 209 -12.78 -26.74 -12.94
N ILE A 210 -11.55 -26.86 -13.44
CA ILE A 210 -11.26 -27.15 -14.85
C ILE A 210 -11.80 -28.53 -15.24
N ILE A 211 -11.64 -29.55 -14.38
CA ILE A 211 -12.19 -30.88 -14.63
C ILE A 211 -13.73 -30.83 -14.69
N HIS A 212 -14.39 -30.22 -13.71
CA HIS A 212 -15.85 -30.12 -13.70
C HIS A 212 -16.41 -29.33 -14.89
N THR A 213 -15.75 -28.24 -15.28
CA THR A 213 -16.18 -27.45 -16.45
C THR A 213 -15.94 -28.19 -17.77
N LYS A 214 -14.89 -29.00 -17.87
CA LYS A 214 -14.64 -29.84 -19.05
C LYS A 214 -15.64 -30.99 -19.18
N ILE A 215 -16.14 -31.52 -18.06
CA ILE A 215 -17.21 -32.53 -18.03
C ILE A 215 -18.57 -31.93 -18.43
N ASN A 216 -18.86 -30.68 -18.04
CA ASN A 216 -20.14 -30.01 -18.36
C ASN A 216 -20.18 -29.30 -19.73
N ARG A 217 -19.04 -29.14 -20.42
CA ARG A 217 -18.94 -28.43 -21.72
C ARG A 217 -18.81 -29.33 -22.95
N SER A 218 -19.16 -30.60 -22.86
CA SER A 218 -19.33 -31.50 -24.01
C SER A 218 -20.48 -31.10 -24.96
N GLY A 219 -20.78 -29.80 -25.14
CA GLY A 219 -21.85 -29.34 -26.04
C GLY A 219 -21.88 -27.86 -26.46
N THR A 220 -21.06 -26.93 -25.94
CA THR A 220 -21.14 -25.52 -26.38
C THR A 220 -19.81 -24.75 -26.32
N THR A 221 -19.42 -24.21 -27.47
CA THR A 221 -18.27 -23.33 -27.70
C THR A 221 -18.62 -21.89 -27.34
N VAL A 222 -17.89 -21.27 -26.41
CA VAL A 222 -18.03 -19.84 -26.06
C VAL A 222 -16.66 -19.16 -26.23
N PRO A 223 -16.59 -17.97 -26.84
CA PRO A 223 -15.33 -17.30 -27.17
C PRO A 223 -14.55 -16.85 -25.93
N VAL A 224 -13.23 -17.05 -25.99
CA VAL A 224 -12.26 -17.01 -24.87
C VAL A 224 -11.75 -15.61 -24.54
N LEU A 225 -11.98 -14.61 -25.40
CA LEU A 225 -11.20 -13.36 -25.36
C LEU A 225 -11.66 -12.32 -24.31
N THR A 226 -12.92 -12.36 -23.86
CA THR A 226 -13.46 -11.42 -22.85
C THR A 226 -13.30 -11.91 -21.41
N GLN A 227 -12.84 -13.15 -21.19
CA GLN A 227 -12.80 -13.77 -19.86
C GLN A 227 -11.50 -13.45 -19.09
N HIS A 228 -10.38 -13.21 -19.78
CA HIS A 228 -9.07 -13.01 -19.17
C HIS A 228 -8.92 -11.68 -18.41
N HIS A 229 -9.47 -10.58 -18.92
CA HIS A 229 -9.40 -9.28 -18.24
C HIS A 229 -10.24 -9.24 -16.95
N ASN A 230 -11.38 -9.95 -16.95
CA ASN A 230 -12.24 -10.07 -15.78
C ASN A 230 -11.59 -10.94 -14.70
N ALA A 231 -10.93 -12.04 -15.09
CA ALA A 231 -10.25 -12.94 -14.17
C ALA A 231 -9.09 -12.25 -13.43
N MET A 232 -8.29 -11.44 -14.13
CA MET A 232 -7.15 -10.75 -13.52
C MET A 232 -7.60 -9.68 -12.51
N SER A 233 -8.65 -8.92 -12.83
CA SER A 233 -9.22 -7.91 -11.91
C SER A 233 -9.87 -8.56 -10.68
N LEU A 234 -10.59 -9.67 -10.87
CA LEU A 234 -11.14 -10.44 -9.75
C LEU A 234 -10.03 -10.98 -8.87
N ALA A 235 -8.96 -11.53 -9.45
CA ALA A 235 -7.82 -12.07 -8.71
C ALA A 235 -7.12 -10.99 -7.87
N PHE A 236 -6.96 -9.78 -8.40
CA PHE A 236 -6.46 -8.65 -7.61
C PHE A 236 -7.42 -8.31 -6.46
N PHE A 237 -8.71 -8.14 -6.73
CA PHE A 237 -9.70 -7.84 -5.68
C PHE A 237 -9.75 -8.91 -4.57
N TYR A 238 -9.77 -10.19 -4.92
CA TYR A 238 -9.75 -11.29 -3.95
C TYR A 238 -8.43 -11.37 -3.18
N SER A 239 -7.29 -11.12 -3.82
CA SER A 239 -5.99 -10.94 -3.13
C SER A 239 -6.08 -9.89 -2.03
N GLU A 240 -6.78 -8.78 -2.29
CA GLU A 240 -6.95 -7.70 -1.31
C GLU A 240 -7.91 -8.04 -0.18
N CYS A 241 -9.04 -8.68 -0.48
CA CYS A 241 -9.95 -9.18 0.55
C CYS A 241 -9.22 -10.19 1.46
N ILE A 242 -8.38 -11.06 0.88
CA ILE A 242 -7.57 -12.01 1.65
C ILE A 242 -6.54 -11.28 2.50
N GLN A 243 -5.83 -10.26 1.99
CA GLN A 243 -4.88 -9.48 2.78
C GLN A 243 -5.57 -8.69 3.91
N PHE A 244 -6.72 -8.09 3.65
CA PHE A 244 -7.51 -7.38 4.66
C PHE A 244 -8.04 -8.32 5.74
N LEU A 245 -8.60 -9.48 5.35
CA LEU A 245 -9.06 -10.51 6.28
C LEU A 245 -7.90 -11.11 7.07
N ALA A 246 -6.75 -11.37 6.45
CA ALA A 246 -5.53 -11.80 7.13
C ALA A 246 -5.08 -10.76 8.16
N GLY A 247 -5.16 -9.47 7.83
CA GLY A 247 -4.94 -8.37 8.77
C GLY A 247 -5.88 -8.39 9.97
N LEU A 248 -7.18 -8.63 9.76
CA LEU A 248 -8.19 -8.78 10.82
C LEU A 248 -7.96 -10.04 11.68
N PHE A 249 -7.58 -11.16 11.06
CA PHE A 249 -7.27 -12.40 11.77
C PHE A 249 -6.00 -12.27 12.64
N GLU A 250 -4.96 -11.62 12.11
CA GLU A 250 -3.75 -11.30 12.87
C GLU A 250 -4.00 -10.28 13.97
N PHE A 251 -4.96 -9.38 13.78
CA PHE A 251 -5.42 -8.50 14.85
C PHE A 251 -6.09 -9.29 15.98
N ARG A 252 -6.93 -10.27 15.63
CA ARG A 252 -7.60 -11.17 16.59
C ARG A 252 -6.62 -12.09 17.33
N SER A 253 -5.51 -12.47 16.70
CA SER A 253 -4.44 -13.26 17.32
C SER A 253 -3.52 -12.44 18.23
N GLY A 254 -3.73 -11.12 18.33
CA GLY A 254 -2.93 -10.20 19.13
C GLY A 254 -1.63 -9.75 18.47
N ASN A 255 -1.47 -9.97 17.16
CA ASN A 255 -0.29 -9.58 16.39
C ASN A 255 -0.53 -8.24 15.68
N ASN A 256 -0.50 -7.15 16.46
CA ASN A 256 -0.79 -5.78 16.05
C ASN A 256 -0.04 -5.32 14.79
N PHE A 257 1.19 -5.78 14.65
CA PHE A 257 2.05 -5.44 13.53
C PHE A 257 1.58 -6.01 12.20
N HIS A 258 1.23 -7.30 12.16
CA HIS A 258 0.74 -7.89 10.91
C HIS A 258 -0.56 -7.20 10.49
N ALA A 259 -1.44 -6.93 11.45
CA ALA A 259 -2.65 -6.14 11.20
C ALA A 259 -2.32 -4.76 10.58
N LEU A 260 -1.42 -3.99 11.20
CA LEU A 260 -1.01 -2.66 10.70
C LEU A 260 -0.40 -2.72 9.29
N THR A 261 0.49 -3.69 9.03
CA THR A 261 1.07 -3.88 7.70
C THR A 261 0.00 -4.25 6.68
N PHE A 262 -0.87 -5.23 6.98
CA PHE A 262 -1.92 -5.66 6.05
C PHE A 262 -2.93 -4.53 5.74
N PHE A 263 -3.32 -3.73 6.73
CA PHE A 263 -4.20 -2.57 6.51
C PHE A 263 -3.53 -1.46 5.68
N SER A 264 -2.21 -1.30 5.79
CA SER A 264 -1.45 -0.37 4.94
C SER A 264 -1.60 -0.71 3.45
N TYR A 265 -1.61 -2.00 3.09
CA TYR A 265 -1.70 -2.45 1.71
C TYR A 265 -3.12 -2.48 1.16
N ALA A 266 -4.09 -2.91 1.98
CA ALA A 266 -5.49 -2.99 1.58
C ALA A 266 -5.99 -1.64 1.00
N GLY A 267 -5.68 -0.52 1.67
CA GLY A 267 -6.15 0.80 1.26
C GLY A 267 -5.65 1.28 -0.11
N TYR A 268 -4.45 0.87 -0.55
CA TYR A 268 -3.91 1.28 -1.85
C TYR A 268 -4.57 0.53 -3.01
N ARG A 269 -4.88 -0.76 -2.84
CA ARG A 269 -5.39 -1.63 -3.90
C ARG A 269 -6.91 -1.61 -4.00
N PHE A 270 -7.64 -1.28 -2.92
CA PHE A 270 -9.06 -0.91 -2.99
C PHE A 270 -9.30 0.25 -3.96
N ARG A 271 -8.38 1.23 -4.03
CA ARG A 271 -8.46 2.35 -4.98
C ARG A 271 -8.39 1.89 -6.44
N LEU A 272 -7.59 0.86 -6.76
CA LEU A 272 -7.49 0.28 -8.11
C LEU A 272 -8.73 -0.56 -8.46
N GLY A 273 -9.20 -1.38 -7.52
CA GLY A 273 -10.44 -2.14 -7.68
C GLY A 273 -11.65 -1.23 -7.91
N PHE A 274 -11.74 -0.12 -7.17
CA PHE A 274 -12.80 0.87 -7.33
C PHE A 274 -12.68 1.63 -8.66
N LEU A 275 -11.47 2.10 -9.02
CA LEU A 275 -11.23 2.79 -10.30
C LEU A 275 -11.65 1.93 -11.50
N HIS A 276 -11.35 0.63 -11.46
CA HIS A 276 -11.71 -0.32 -12.52
C HIS A 276 -13.21 -0.66 -12.53
N ALA A 277 -13.87 -0.66 -11.36
CA ALA A 277 -15.32 -0.78 -11.27
C ALA A 277 -16.03 0.46 -11.85
N THR A 278 -15.53 1.68 -11.60
CA THR A 278 -16.07 2.91 -12.18
C THR A 278 -15.84 3.04 -13.68
N ILE A 279 -14.66 2.66 -14.20
CA ILE A 279 -14.40 2.62 -15.66
C ILE A 279 -15.40 1.70 -16.38
N ARG A 280 -15.83 0.62 -15.71
CA ARG A 280 -16.85 -0.29 -16.24
C ARG A 280 -18.24 0.35 -16.31
N ILE A 281 -18.61 1.16 -15.30
CA ILE A 281 -19.90 1.87 -15.26
C ILE A 281 -19.96 2.88 -16.42
N ASP A 282 -18.88 3.63 -16.67
CA ASP A 282 -18.82 4.59 -17.77
C ASP A 282 -18.83 3.90 -19.15
N ALA A 283 -18.14 2.76 -19.33
CA ALA A 283 -18.18 2.00 -20.58
C ALA A 283 -19.57 1.39 -20.88
N THR A 284 -20.34 1.05 -19.84
CA THR A 284 -21.75 0.63 -20.01
C THR A 284 -22.69 1.81 -20.26
N ALA A 285 -22.38 2.99 -19.72
CA ALA A 285 -23.14 4.23 -19.96
C ALA A 285 -22.89 4.80 -21.37
N SER A 286 -21.68 4.70 -21.90
CA SER A 286 -21.36 5.13 -23.27
C SER A 286 -22.01 4.26 -24.35
N ASN A 287 -22.17 2.95 -24.09
CA ASN A 287 -22.86 2.04 -25.00
C ASN A 287 -24.39 2.20 -24.99
N SER A 288 -24.97 2.75 -23.93
CA SER A 288 -26.41 3.05 -23.84
C SER A 288 -26.77 4.42 -24.42
N PHE A 289 -25.80 5.34 -24.56
CA PHE A 289 -26.00 6.61 -25.28
C PHE A 289 -25.99 6.46 -26.81
N PHE A 290 -25.33 5.43 -27.36
CA PHE A 290 -25.31 5.18 -28.80
C PHE A 290 -26.52 4.39 -29.34
N THR A 291 -27.44 3.96 -28.48
CA THR A 291 -28.63 3.18 -28.87
C THR A 291 -29.92 4.00 -28.99
N TYR A 292 -29.87 5.32 -28.81
CA TYR A 292 -31.02 6.24 -28.95
C TYR A 292 -30.83 7.27 -30.10
N GLN A 293 -30.11 6.91 -31.16
CA GLN A 293 -30.09 7.64 -32.42
C GLN A 293 -30.13 6.66 -33.61
N THR A 294 -31.29 6.06 -33.83
CA THR A 294 -31.72 5.54 -35.14
C THR A 294 -33.23 5.71 -35.23
#